data_AF-A0A7W0ZE75-F1
#
_entry.id   AF-A0A7W0ZE75-F1
#
_cell.length_a   1.000
_cell.length_b   1.000
_cell.length_c   1.000
_cell.angle_alpha   90.00
_cell.angle_beta   90.00
_cell.angle_gamma   90.00
#
_symmetry.space_group_name_H-M   'P 1'
#
loop_
_entity.id
_entity.type
_entity.pdbx_description
1 polymer ?
#
loop_
_entity_poly.entity_id
_entity_poly.type
_entity_poly.pdbx_seq_one_letter_code
_entity_poly.pdbx_strand_id
1 'polypeptide(L)'
;MMDCNEIREMLPAYVMDDKSLLTVRRHLSVCGDCSAELARYERLLNDLGALNQMTIDAPPGLFGTLAEAPFMVGRVERARTHVAHNRNVYLSGAAVGVTGVVGAAAWLVRNRRLAAA
;
A
#
# COMPACT_ATOMS: atom_id res chain seq x y z
N MET A 1 5.61 15.56 5.65
CA MET A 1 5.68 14.78 4.38
C MET A 1 7.09 14.23 4.31
N MET A 2 7.28 12.95 3.99
CA MET A 2 8.60 12.30 3.98
C MET A 2 9.48 12.94 2.91
N ASP A 3 10.76 13.15 3.20
CA ASP A 3 11.69 13.84 2.29
C ASP A 3 12.17 12.93 1.15
N CYS A 4 12.55 13.52 0.02
CA CYS A 4 13.05 12.77 -1.13
C CYS A 4 14.33 11.98 -0.81
N ASN A 5 15.23 12.52 0.04
CA ASN A 5 16.46 11.83 0.39
C ASN A 5 16.16 10.53 1.16
N GLU A 6 15.26 10.60 2.13
CA GLU A 6 14.84 9.45 2.94
C GLU A 6 14.16 8.37 2.07
N ILE A 7 13.33 8.80 1.10
CA ILE A 7 12.70 7.86 0.16
C ILE A 7 13.74 7.16 -0.71
N ARG A 8 14.73 7.89 -1.25
CA ARG A 8 15.79 7.33 -2.11
C ARG A 8 16.58 6.24 -1.41
N GLU A 9 16.93 6.45 -0.15
CA GLU A 9 17.64 5.46 0.66
C GLU A 9 16.83 4.17 0.86
N MET A 10 15.49 4.27 0.90
CA MET A 10 14.60 3.12 1.05
C MET A 10 14.24 2.43 -0.27
N LEU A 11 14.45 3.06 -1.44
CA LEU A 11 14.04 2.50 -2.74
C LEU A 11 14.61 1.10 -3.02
N PRO A 12 15.90 0.80 -2.75
CA PRO A 12 16.46 -0.52 -2.99
C PRO A 12 15.77 -1.61 -2.16
N ALA A 13 15.50 -1.36 -0.88
CA ALA A 13 14.77 -2.30 -0.04
C ALA A 13 13.30 -2.43 -0.49
N TYR A 14 12.69 -1.30 -0.86
CA TYR A 14 11.30 -1.23 -1.29
C TYR A 14 11.02 -2.08 -2.55
N VAL A 15 11.94 -2.10 -3.51
CA VAL A 15 11.78 -2.91 -4.75
C VAL A 15 11.99 -4.41 -4.50
N MET A 16 12.77 -4.78 -3.49
CA MET A 16 13.04 -6.18 -3.14
C MET A 16 11.95 -6.80 -2.24
N ASP A 17 11.31 -6.02 -1.38
CA ASP A 17 10.38 -6.48 -0.34
C ASP A 17 8.89 -6.24 -0.68
N ASP A 18 8.52 -6.54 -1.94
CA ASP A 18 7.15 -6.49 -2.48
C ASP A 18 6.39 -5.16 -2.28
N LYS A 19 7.10 -4.03 -2.25
CA LYS A 19 6.49 -2.68 -2.31
C LYS A 19 5.45 -2.41 -1.20
N SER A 20 5.69 -2.97 0.00
CA SER A 20 4.72 -3.04 1.11
C SER A 20 4.57 -1.73 1.92
N LEU A 21 5.53 -0.81 1.84
CA LEU A 21 5.53 0.42 2.62
C LEU A 21 4.58 1.48 2.04
N LEU A 22 3.45 1.71 2.72
CA LEU A 22 2.41 2.68 2.33
C LEU A 22 2.93 4.12 2.24
N THR A 23 3.85 4.51 3.12
CA THR A 23 4.42 5.87 3.12
C THR A 23 5.24 6.14 1.87
N VAL A 24 6.08 5.17 1.47
CA VAL A 24 6.87 5.23 0.23
C VAL A 24 5.94 5.27 -0.97
N ARG A 25 4.92 4.39 -1.02
CA ARG A 25 3.92 4.37 -2.11
C ARG A 25 3.21 5.71 -2.28
N ARG A 26 2.82 6.36 -1.18
CA ARG A 26 2.16 7.68 -1.22
C ARG A 26 3.09 8.78 -1.71
N HIS A 27 4.36 8.75 -1.34
CA HIS A 27 5.33 9.72 -1.86
C HIS A 27 5.53 9.53 -3.37
N LEU A 28 5.71 8.29 -3.82
CA LEU A 28 5.91 7.95 -5.24
C LEU A 28 4.72 8.31 -6.14
N SER A 29 3.50 8.35 -5.60
CA SER A 29 2.32 8.78 -6.37
C SER A 29 2.27 10.29 -6.63
N VAL A 30 3.14 11.08 -5.97
CA VAL A 30 3.16 12.53 -6.06
C VAL A 30 4.50 13.05 -6.60
N CYS A 31 5.61 12.39 -6.28
CA CYS A 31 6.95 12.79 -6.68
C CYS A 31 7.41 12.10 -7.97
N GLY A 32 7.60 12.88 -9.04
CA GLY A 32 8.09 12.40 -10.34
C GLY A 32 9.54 11.94 -10.33
N ASP A 33 10.41 12.59 -9.55
CA ASP A 33 11.84 12.26 -9.52
C ASP A 33 12.09 10.91 -8.84
N CYS A 34 11.45 10.68 -7.69
CA CYS A 34 11.57 9.41 -6.96
C CYS A 34 10.93 8.25 -7.72
N SER A 35 9.84 8.47 -8.47
CA SER A 35 9.24 7.44 -9.32
C SER A 35 10.11 7.11 -10.54
N ALA A 36 10.74 8.11 -11.17
CA ALA A 36 11.72 7.88 -12.22
C ALA A 36 12.95 7.10 -11.74
N GLU A 37 13.38 7.33 -10.49
CA GLU A 37 14.47 6.60 -9.86
C GLU A 37 14.10 5.15 -9.55
N LEU A 38 12.91 4.90 -9.03
CA LEU A 38 12.39 3.54 -8.85
C LEU A 38 12.38 2.78 -10.19
N ALA A 39 11.94 3.41 -11.27
CA ALA A 39 11.95 2.79 -12.61
C ALA A 39 13.37 2.49 -13.14
N ARG A 40 14.40 3.20 -12.66
CA ARG A 40 15.80 2.85 -12.95
C ARG A 40 16.24 1.61 -12.17
N TYR A 41 15.90 1.54 -10.88
CA TYR A 41 16.18 0.35 -10.06
C TYR A 41 15.50 -0.91 -10.61
N GLU A 42 14.22 -0.83 -10.98
CA GLU A 42 13.48 -1.96 -11.56
C GLU A 42 14.11 -2.44 -12.87
N ARG A 43 14.54 -1.52 -13.75
CA ARG A 43 15.26 -1.89 -14.98
C ARG A 43 16.58 -2.60 -14.69
N LEU A 44 17.39 -2.06 -13.77
CA LEU A 44 18.64 -2.69 -13.38
C LEU A 44 18.43 -4.11 -12.84
N LEU A 45 17.41 -4.32 -12.00
CA LEU A 45 17.10 -5.65 -11.47
C LEU A 45 16.62 -6.61 -12.55
N ASN A 46 15.83 -6.13 -13.52
CA ASN A 46 15.43 -6.94 -14.66
C ASN A 46 16.64 -7.35 -15.53
N ASP A 47 17.55 -6.42 -15.80
CA ASP A 47 18.76 -6.69 -16.59
C ASP A 47 19.67 -7.70 -15.88
N LEU A 48 19.86 -7.54 -14.56
CA LEU A 48 20.61 -8.51 -13.74
C LEU A 48 19.91 -9.87 -13.69
N GLY A 49 18.58 -9.88 -13.59
CA GLY A 49 17.76 -11.09 -13.63
C GLY A 49 17.90 -11.81 -14.97
N ALA A 50 17.95 -11.08 -16.08
CA ALA A 50 18.13 -11.63 -17.42
C ALA A 50 19.50 -12.31 -17.60
N LEU A 51 20.56 -11.71 -17.04
CA LEU A 51 21.90 -12.30 -17.03
C LEU A 51 21.96 -13.58 -16.17
N ASN A 52 21.13 -13.68 -15.14
CA ASN A 52 21.08 -14.82 -14.23
C ASN A 52 20.12 -15.92 -14.71
N GLN A 53 19.63 -15.88 -15.95
CA GLN A 53 18.71 -16.90 -16.47
C GLN A 53 19.44 -18.21 -16.74
N MET A 54 19.45 -19.10 -15.74
CA MET A 54 19.27 -20.53 -16.00
C MET A 54 17.83 -20.72 -16.44
N THR A 55 17.61 -21.10 -17.70
CA THR A 55 16.28 -21.44 -18.21
C THR A 55 15.75 -22.67 -17.49
N ILE A 56 14.93 -22.45 -16.46
CA ILE A 56 14.09 -23.48 -15.86
C ILE A 56 12.90 -23.63 -16.79
N ASP A 57 12.75 -24.80 -17.41
CA ASP A 57 11.60 -25.08 -18.25
C ASP A 57 10.32 -25.03 -17.39
N ALA A 58 9.33 -24.28 -17.86
CA ALA A 58 8.09 -24.12 -17.11
C ALA A 58 7.33 -25.46 -17.12
N PRO A 59 6.80 -25.92 -15.98
CA PRO A 59 6.00 -27.13 -15.95
C PRO A 59 4.87 -27.09 -17.00
N PRO A 60 4.68 -28.15 -17.79
CA PRO A 60 3.62 -28.19 -18.79
C PRO A 60 2.27 -27.95 -18.11
N GLY A 61 1.46 -27.05 -18.68
CA GLY A 61 0.15 -26.66 -18.13
C GLY A 61 0.15 -25.46 -17.18
N LEU A 62 1.31 -24.95 -16.75
CA LEU A 62 1.39 -23.77 -15.85
C LEU A 62 0.73 -22.52 -16.45
N PHE A 63 0.84 -22.30 -17.76
CA PHE A 63 0.16 -21.19 -18.41
C PHE A 63 -1.36 -21.32 -18.40
N GLY A 64 -1.88 -22.55 -18.57
CA GLY A 64 -3.32 -22.82 -18.50
C GLY A 64 -3.86 -22.56 -17.10
N THR A 65 -3.17 -23.05 -16.08
CA THR A 65 -3.58 -22.85 -14.67
C THR A 65 -3.49 -21.38 -14.24
N LEU A 66 -2.49 -20.61 -14.72
CA LEU A 66 -2.41 -19.17 -14.48
C LEU A 66 -3.50 -18.37 -15.22
N ALA A 67 -3.90 -18.80 -16.42
CA ALA A 67 -4.98 -18.16 -17.17
C ALA A 67 -6.37 -18.40 -16.53
N GLU A 68 -6.55 -19.57 -15.92
CA GLU A 68 -7.77 -19.92 -15.18
C GLU A 68 -7.79 -19.36 -13.76
N ALA A 69 -6.61 -19.05 -13.19
CA ALA A 69 -6.51 -18.44 -11.88
C ALA A 69 -7.24 -17.08 -11.90
N PRO A 70 -8.23 -16.86 -11.02
CA PRO A 70 -8.89 -15.57 -10.94
C PRO A 70 -7.87 -14.56 -10.42
N PHE A 71 -7.31 -13.76 -11.33
CA PHE A 71 -6.54 -12.59 -10.93
C PHE A 71 -7.44 -11.73 -10.06
N MET A 72 -7.06 -11.56 -8.80
CA MET A 72 -7.77 -10.74 -7.81
C MET A 72 -7.70 -9.23 -8.13
N VAL A 73 -7.35 -8.90 -9.38
CA VAL A 73 -7.41 -7.57 -9.96
C VAL A 73 -8.88 -7.18 -10.01
N GLY A 74 -9.25 -6.22 -9.17
CA GLY A 74 -10.61 -5.71 -9.12
C GLY A 74 -11.40 -6.09 -7.87
N ARG A 75 -11.00 -7.07 -7.03
CA ARG A 75 -11.73 -7.29 -5.76
C ARG A 75 -11.53 -6.13 -4.78
N VAL A 76 -10.27 -5.69 -4.65
CA VAL A 76 -9.92 -4.52 -3.83
C VAL A 76 -10.48 -3.24 -4.43
N GLU A 77 -10.40 -3.08 -5.75
CA GLU A 77 -10.91 -1.89 -6.44
C GLU A 77 -12.45 -1.83 -6.40
N ARG A 78 -13.13 -2.97 -6.58
CA ARG A 78 -14.58 -3.10 -6.43
C ARG A 78 -15.02 -2.85 -4.98
N ALA A 79 -14.27 -3.34 -4.01
CA ALA A 79 -14.55 -3.04 -2.60
C ALA A 79 -14.35 -1.54 -2.29
N ARG A 80 -13.28 -0.92 -2.79
CA ARG A 80 -13.01 0.52 -2.62
C ARG A 80 -14.08 1.37 -3.29
N THR A 81 -14.41 1.09 -4.54
CA THR A 81 -15.45 1.81 -5.29
C THR A 81 -16.83 1.61 -4.66
N HIS A 82 -17.15 0.40 -4.19
CA HIS A 82 -18.40 0.14 -3.45
C HIS A 82 -18.47 0.94 -2.14
N VAL A 83 -17.39 0.98 -1.35
CA VAL A 83 -17.34 1.75 -0.10
C VAL A 83 -17.39 3.26 -0.39
N ALA A 84 -16.70 3.74 -1.41
CA ALA A 84 -16.73 5.14 -1.82
C ALA A 84 -18.13 5.56 -2.31
N HIS A 85 -18.79 4.72 -3.10
CA HIS A 85 -20.13 4.97 -3.65
C HIS A 85 -21.22 4.86 -2.58
N ASN A 86 -21.12 3.90 -1.67
CA ASN A 86 -22.09 3.67 -0.59
C ASN A 86 -21.65 4.29 0.75
N ARG A 87 -20.84 5.36 0.71
CA ARG A 87 -20.27 5.98 1.91
C ARG A 87 -21.32 6.35 2.97
N ASN A 88 -22.50 6.78 2.54
CA ASN A 88 -23.60 7.16 3.43
C ASN A 88 -24.18 5.97 4.23
N VAL A 89 -24.20 4.77 3.64
CA VAL A 89 -24.67 3.52 4.29
C VAL A 89 -23.69 3.09 5.39
N TYR A 90 -22.39 3.25 5.15
CA TYR A 90 -21.36 2.94 6.13
C TYR A 90 -21.24 4.01 7.22
N LEU A 91 -21.47 5.28 6.89
CA LEU A 91 -21.49 6.38 7.88
C LEU A 91 -22.68 6.27 8.85
N SER A 92 -23.85 5.79 8.41
CA SER A 92 -24.99 5.55 9.29
C SER A 92 -24.77 4.40 10.28
N GLY A 93 -23.84 3.47 10.00
CA GLY A 93 -23.50 2.36 10.90
C GLY A 93 -22.66 2.78 12.12
N ALA A 94 -22.02 3.96 12.09
CA ALA A 94 -21.29 4.52 13.23
C ALA A 94 -22.20 5.17 14.28
N ALA A 95 -23.52 5.23 14.05
CA ALA A 95 -24.48 5.88 14.94
C ALA A 95 -25.10 4.95 16.00
N VAL A 96 -24.72 3.66 16.08
CA VAL A 96 -25.08 2.83 17.25
C VAL A 96 -24.06 3.06 18.37
N GLY A 97 -24.08 4.29 18.88
CA GLY A 97 -23.32 4.78 20.02
C GLY A 97 -24.18 5.78 20.79
N VAL A 98 -25.38 5.36 21.18
CA VAL A 98 -26.42 6.20 21.81
C VAL A 98 -26.05 6.67 23.24
N THR A 99 -24.82 6.41 23.73
CA THR A 99 -24.34 6.94 25.02
C THR A 99 -22.84 7.28 24.96
N GLY A 100 -22.44 8.23 24.10
CA GLY A 100 -21.02 8.50 23.80
C GLY A 100 -20.52 9.92 24.03
N VAL A 101 -21.35 10.86 24.48
CA VAL A 101 -20.92 12.29 24.59
C VAL A 101 -19.93 12.54 25.74
N VAL A 102 -19.74 11.59 26.65
CA VAL A 102 -18.76 11.69 27.76
C VAL A 102 -17.37 11.15 27.37
N GLY A 103 -17.27 10.30 26.35
CA GLY A 103 -16.01 9.59 26.02
C GLY A 103 -14.95 10.46 25.35
N ALA A 104 -15.33 11.33 24.43
CA ALA A 104 -14.39 12.17 23.68
C ALA A 104 -13.72 13.24 24.59
N ALA A 105 -14.46 13.79 25.54
CA ALA A 105 -13.92 14.75 26.51
C ALA A 105 -12.94 14.07 27.49
N ALA A 106 -13.25 12.86 27.96
CA ALA A 106 -12.38 12.12 28.88
C ALA A 106 -11.03 11.75 28.24
N TRP A 107 -11.01 11.40 26.96
CA TRP A 107 -9.78 11.07 26.24
C TRP A 107 -8.87 12.30 26.04
N LEU A 108 -9.44 13.45 25.68
CA LEU A 108 -8.70 14.70 25.52
C LEU A 108 -8.09 15.19 26.84
N VAL A 109 -8.80 15.05 27.96
CA VAL A 109 -8.29 15.44 29.29
C VAL A 109 -7.16 14.51 29.76
N ARG A 110 -7.26 13.20 29.48
CA ARG A 110 -6.24 12.22 29.88
C ARG A 110 -4.92 12.41 29.13
N ASN A 111 -4.98 12.72 27.83
CA ASN A 111 -3.78 13.04 27.05
C ASN A 111 -3.08 14.32 27.50
N ARG A 112 -3.82 15.33 27.97
CA ARG A 112 -3.22 16.58 28.46
C ARG A 112 -2.51 16.42 29.81
N ARG A 113 -2.93 15.47 30.65
CA ARG A 113 -2.27 15.19 31.93
C ARG A 113 -0.99 14.38 31.79
N LEU A 114 -0.93 13.47 30.81
CA LEU A 114 0.29 12.68 30.52
C LEU A 114 1.39 13.51 29.84
N ALA A 115 1.04 14.65 29.23
CA ALA A 115 2.00 15.60 28.68
C ALA A 115 2.50 16.63 29.71
N ALA A 116 1.92 16.65 30.92
CA ALA A 116 2.24 17.61 31.98
C ALA A 116 2.78 16.94 33.27
N ALA A 117 2.98 15.62 33.25
CA ALA A 117 3.63 14.83 34.28
C ALA A 117 4.97 14.32 33.73
#